data_AF-A0A847X6A1-F1
#
_entry.id   AF-A0A847X6A1-F1
#
_cell.length_a   1.000
_cell.length_b   1.000
_cell.length_c   1.000
_cell.angle_alpha   90.00
_cell.angle_beta   90.00
_cell.angle_gamma   90.00
#
_symmetry.space_group_name_H-M   'P 1'
#
loop_
_entity.id
_entity.type
_entity.pdbx_description
1 polymer ?
#
loop_
_entity_poly.entity_id
_entity_poly.type
_entity_poly.pdbx_seq_one_letter_code
_entity_poly.pdbx_strand_id
1 'polypeptide(L)'
;MSIDAIQRVKEAEDQARLLIENARRKALQIIEEGKEETELKYNEIIAQANYERDQALEESRKEGNELAAPILERADGESERIRSIKNQDLEQIVDSIVERIVN
;
A
#
# COMPACT_ATOMS: atom_id res chain seq x y z
N MET A 1 -5.77 -57.70 -50.49
CA MET A 1 -6.13 -57.60 -49.06
C MET A 1 -4.94 -57.08 -48.22
N SER A 2 -3.73 -57.60 -48.40
CA SER A 2 -2.53 -57.21 -47.64
C SER A 2 -2.07 -55.76 -47.83
N ILE A 3 -2.18 -55.21 -49.04
CA ILE A 3 -1.79 -53.81 -49.35
C ILE A 3 -2.70 -52.80 -48.63
N ASP A 4 -4.01 -53.09 -48.55
CA ASP A 4 -5.00 -52.23 -47.87
C ASP A 4 -4.80 -52.20 -46.35
N ALA A 5 -4.39 -53.33 -45.76
CA ALA A 5 -4.05 -53.40 -44.34
C ALA A 5 -2.81 -52.56 -43.99
N ILE A 6 -1.76 -52.63 -44.82
CA ILE A 6 -0.54 -51.83 -44.62
C ILE A 6 -0.83 -50.33 -44.74
N GLN A 7 -1.66 -49.95 -45.71
CA GLN A 7 -2.04 -48.55 -45.91
C GLN A 7 -2.81 -47.98 -44.71
N ARG A 8 -3.77 -48.74 -44.16
CA ARG A 8 -4.51 -48.34 -42.96
C ARG A 8 -3.64 -48.23 -41.72
N VAL A 9 -2.64 -49.11 -41.57
CA VAL A 9 -1.68 -49.01 -40.46
C VAL A 9 -0.87 -47.72 -40.58
N LYS A 10 -0.39 -47.39 -41.78
CA LYS A 10 0.35 -46.15 -42.01
C LYS A 10 -0.49 -44.90 -41.71
N GLU A 11 -1.75 -44.89 -42.14
CA GLU A 11 -2.67 -43.78 -41.85
C GLU A 11 -2.94 -43.64 -40.33
N ALA A 12 -3.08 -44.76 -39.62
CA ALA A 12 -3.24 -44.75 -38.17
C ALA A 12 -1.97 -44.25 -37.45
N GLU A 13 -0.78 -44.61 -37.94
CA GLU A 13 0.51 -44.10 -37.41
C GLU A 13 0.64 -42.59 -37.61
N ASP A 14 0.29 -42.08 -38.79
CA ASP A 14 0.33 -40.64 -39.10
C ASP A 14 -0.68 -39.86 -38.24
N GLN A 15 -1.89 -40.39 -38.05
CA GLN A 15 -2.89 -39.80 -37.16
C GLN A 15 -2.43 -39.79 -35.70
N ALA A 16 -1.84 -40.89 -35.22
CA ALA A 16 -1.29 -40.97 -33.87
C ALA A 16 -0.15 -39.97 -33.66
N ARG A 17 0.73 -39.81 -34.66
CA ARG A 17 1.82 -38.83 -34.63
C ARG A 17 1.29 -37.41 -34.54
N LEU A 18 0.32 -37.04 -35.37
CA LEU A 18 -0.33 -35.73 -35.33
C LEU A 18 -1.00 -35.46 -33.98
N LEU A 19 -1.67 -36.47 -33.42
CA LEU A 19 -2.32 -36.35 -32.11
C LEU A 19 -1.30 -36.09 -31.00
N ILE A 20 -0.16 -36.79 -31.01
CA ILE A 20 0.92 -36.57 -30.05
C ILE A 20 1.53 -35.18 -30.21
N GLU A 21 1.77 -34.72 -31.44
CA GLU A 21 2.33 -33.40 -31.69
C GLU A 21 1.39 -32.29 -31.21
N ASN A 22 0.10 -32.40 -31.52
CA ASN A 22 -0.92 -31.45 -31.06
C ASN A 22 -1.04 -31.44 -29.53
N ALA A 23 -1.01 -32.61 -28.89
CA ALA A 23 -1.03 -32.71 -27.43
C ALA A 23 0.19 -32.03 -26.79
N ARG A 24 1.39 -32.21 -27.36
CA ARG A 24 2.61 -31.53 -26.91
C ARG A 24 2.51 -30.02 -27.06
N ARG A 25 2.04 -29.54 -28.21
CA ARG A 25 1.86 -28.11 -28.46
C ARG A 25 0.87 -27.49 -27.47
N LYS A 26 -0.26 -28.17 -27.24
CA LYS A 26 -1.28 -27.71 -26.29
C LYS A 26 -0.76 -27.71 -24.85
N ALA A 27 0.05 -28.69 -24.46
CA ALA A 27 0.67 -28.71 -23.14
C ALA A 27 1.62 -27.52 -22.93
N LEU A 28 2.44 -27.19 -23.94
CA LEU A 28 3.31 -26.01 -23.88
C LEU A 28 2.52 -24.71 -23.81
N GLN A 29 1.44 -24.60 -24.59
CA GLN A 29 0.55 -23.44 -24.56
C GLN A 29 -0.07 -23.24 -23.18
N ILE A 30 -0.60 -24.30 -22.55
CA ILE A 30 -1.18 -24.23 -21.20
C ILE A 30 -0.14 -23.76 -20.18
N ILE A 31 1.10 -24.23 -20.29
CA ILE A 31 2.19 -23.80 -19.38
C ILE A 31 2.47 -22.31 -19.56
N GLU A 32 2.52 -21.81 -20.79
CA GLU A 32 2.85 -20.41 -21.04
C GLU A 32 1.69 -19.49 -20.63
N GLU A 33 0.45 -19.83 -20.98
CA GLU A 33 -0.75 -19.12 -20.52
C GLU A 33 -0.80 -19.09 -18.98
N GLY A 34 -0.46 -20.21 -18.32
CA GLY A 34 -0.41 -20.28 -16.86
C GLY A 34 0.65 -19.37 -16.23
N LYS A 35 1.81 -19.20 -16.89
CA LYS A 35 2.84 -18.26 -16.43
C LYS A 35 2.38 -16.82 -16.61
N GLU A 36 1.84 -16.47 -17.77
CA GLU A 36 1.34 -15.12 -18.05
C GLU A 36 0.23 -14.73 -17.05
N GLU A 37 -0.73 -15.63 -16.80
CA GLU A 37 -1.79 -15.41 -15.82
C GLU A 37 -1.23 -15.24 -14.39
N THR A 38 -0.21 -16.02 -14.03
CA THR A 38 0.42 -15.93 -12.71
C THR A 38 1.16 -14.60 -12.55
N GLU A 39 1.92 -14.16 -13.55
CA GLU A 39 2.62 -12.88 -13.54
C GLU A 39 1.64 -11.71 -13.46
N LEU A 40 0.53 -11.76 -14.21
CA LEU A 40 -0.52 -10.74 -14.13
C LEU A 40 -1.12 -10.67 -12.72
N LYS A 41 -1.54 -11.81 -12.17
CA LYS A 41 -2.10 -11.86 -10.80
C LYS A 41 -1.10 -11.40 -9.75
N TYR A 42 0.16 -11.79 -9.87
CA TYR A 42 1.21 -11.35 -8.97
C TYR A 42 1.34 -9.82 -8.99
N ASN A 43 1.43 -9.23 -10.18
CA ASN A 43 1.53 -7.78 -10.33
C ASN A 43 0.28 -7.05 -9.82
N GLU A 44 -0.92 -7.58 -10.05
CA GLU A 44 -2.17 -7.05 -9.51
C GLU A 44 -2.17 -7.06 -7.98
N ILE A 45 -1.77 -8.17 -7.35
CA ILE A 45 -1.69 -8.29 -5.89
C ILE A 45 -0.71 -7.26 -5.31
N ILE A 46 0.47 -7.11 -5.92
CA ILE A 46 1.48 -6.14 -5.47
C ILE A 46 0.98 -4.70 -5.66
N ALA A 47 0.33 -4.39 -6.78
CA ALA A 47 -0.23 -3.07 -7.03
C ALA A 47 -1.32 -2.73 -6.00
N GLN A 48 -2.23 -3.66 -5.73
CA GLN A 48 -3.29 -3.48 -4.75
C GLN A 48 -2.73 -3.29 -3.33
N ALA A 49 -1.75 -4.10 -2.94
CA ALA A 49 -1.10 -3.98 -1.63
C ALA A 49 -0.39 -2.63 -1.46
N ASN A 50 0.27 -2.13 -2.52
CA ASN A 50 0.89 -0.80 -2.49
C ASN A 50 -0.16 0.31 -2.36
N TYR A 51 -1.26 0.21 -3.10
CA TYR A 51 -2.36 1.17 -3.02
C TYR A 51 -2.96 1.23 -1.61
N GLU A 52 -3.25 0.08 -1.01
CA GLU A 52 -3.78 0.00 0.36
C GLU A 52 -2.80 0.56 1.40
N ARG A 53 -1.50 0.25 1.26
CA ARG A 53 -0.45 0.83 2.10
C ARG A 53 -0.47 2.36 2.03
N ASP A 54 -0.52 2.91 0.81
CA ASP A 54 -0.44 4.35 0.61
C ASP A 54 -1.71 5.05 1.12
N GLN A 55 -2.88 4.44 0.96
CA GLN A 55 -4.11 4.92 1.59
C GLN A 55 -4.00 4.94 3.12
N ALA A 56 -3.55 3.85 3.74
CA ALA A 56 -3.42 3.77 5.19
C ALA A 56 -2.41 4.79 5.75
N LEU A 57 -1.31 5.03 5.03
CA LEU A 57 -0.32 6.05 5.39
C LEU A 57 -0.92 7.46 5.32
N GLU A 58 -1.67 7.77 4.27
CA GLU A 58 -2.29 9.09 4.13
C GLU A 58 -3.38 9.31 5.18
N GLU A 59 -4.19 8.31 5.47
CA GLU A 59 -5.20 8.36 6.53
C GLU A 59 -4.55 8.60 7.90
N SER A 60 -3.48 7.86 8.21
CA SER A 60 -2.72 8.06 9.46
C SER A 60 -2.09 9.45 9.56
N ARG A 61 -1.59 10.01 8.45
CA ARG A 61 -1.06 11.38 8.41
C ARG A 61 -2.15 12.40 8.67
N LYS A 62 -3.31 12.23 8.04
CA LYS A 62 -4.45 13.12 8.20
C LYS A 62 -4.96 13.09 9.64
N GLU A 63 -5.14 11.91 10.22
CA GLU A 63 -5.54 11.75 11.63
C GLU A 63 -4.51 12.39 12.57
N GLY A 64 -3.22 12.16 12.34
CA GLY A 64 -2.15 12.79 13.12
C GLY A 64 -2.20 14.32 13.06
N ASN A 65 -2.47 14.90 11.90
CA ASN A 65 -2.62 16.35 11.74
C ASN A 65 -3.89 16.88 12.42
N GLU A 66 -5.01 16.16 12.32
CA GLU A 66 -6.27 16.52 12.98
C GLU A 66 -6.14 16.50 14.50
N LEU A 67 -5.38 15.54 15.06
CA LEU A 67 -5.08 15.48 16.48
C LEU A 67 -4.08 16.57 16.92
N ALA A 68 -3.12 16.93 16.05
CA ALA A 68 -2.14 17.96 16.34
C ALA A 68 -2.72 19.38 16.29
N ALA A 69 -3.68 19.65 15.38
CA ALA A 69 -4.32 20.96 15.22
C ALA A 69 -4.82 21.60 16.54
N PRO A 70 -5.64 20.93 17.37
CA PRO A 70 -6.12 21.51 18.64
C PRO A 70 -5.02 21.63 19.70
N ILE A 71 -3.92 20.89 19.58
CA ILE A 71 -2.75 21.05 20.46
C ILE A 71 -2.03 22.35 20.11
N LEU A 72 -1.81 22.60 18.82
CA LEU A 72 -1.18 23.81 18.32
C LEU A 72 -2.03 25.04 18.64
N GLU A 73 -3.35 24.99 18.39
CA GLU A 73 -4.26 26.09 18.71
C GLU A 73 -4.24 26.44 20.20
N ARG A 74 -4.24 25.43 21.08
CA ARG A 74 -4.11 25.66 22.52
C ARG A 74 -2.75 26.27 22.88
N ALA A 75 -1.66 25.74 22.32
CA ALA A 75 -0.32 26.26 22.59
C ALA A 75 -0.18 27.73 22.16
N ASP A 76 -0.74 28.10 21.02
CA ASP A 76 -0.77 29.49 20.54
C ASP A 76 -1.61 30.37 21.48
N GLY A 77 -2.79 29.90 21.90
CA GLY A 77 -3.65 30.62 22.84
C GLY A 77 -3.02 30.85 24.21
N GLU A 78 -2.32 29.84 24.76
CA GLU A 78 -1.54 29.98 26.00
C GLU A 78 -0.37 30.96 25.82
N SER A 79 0.34 30.86 24.70
CA SER A 79 1.48 31.74 24.39
C SER A 79 1.06 33.19 24.26
N GLU A 80 -0.06 33.46 23.58
CA GLU A 80 -0.65 34.79 23.50
C GLU A 80 -1.09 35.30 24.88
N ARG A 81 -1.69 34.45 25.71
CA ARG A 81 -2.05 34.83 27.08
C ARG A 81 -0.84 35.28 27.89
N ILE A 82 0.27 34.55 27.82
CA ILE A 82 1.53 34.92 28.47
C ILE A 82 2.06 36.25 27.91
N ARG A 83 2.05 36.42 26.58
CA ARG A 83 2.50 37.67 25.93
C ARG A 83 1.63 38.88 26.28
N SER A 84 0.36 38.66 26.59
CA SER A 84 -0.61 39.73 26.90
C SER A 84 -0.57 40.24 28.35
N ILE A 85 0.26 39.65 29.21
CA ILE A 85 0.43 40.09 30.61
C ILE A 85 0.92 41.54 30.62
N LYS A 86 0.23 42.42 31.36
CA LYS A 86 0.57 43.84 31.42
C LYS A 86 1.63 44.10 32.47
N ASN A 87 2.47 45.11 32.23
CA ASN A 87 3.50 45.53 33.21
C ASN A 87 2.91 45.91 34.57
N GLN A 88 1.70 46.46 34.62
CA GLN A 88 1.00 46.79 35.86
C GLN A 88 0.71 45.56 36.73
N ASP A 89 0.40 44.42 36.10
CA ASP A 89 0.17 43.15 36.82
C ASP A 89 1.50 42.57 37.33
N LEU A 90 2.61 42.84 36.62
CA LEU A 90 3.95 42.44 37.03
C LEU A 90 4.48 43.30 38.18
N GLU A 91 4.20 44.61 38.19
CA GLU A 91 4.61 45.55 39.24
C GLU A 91 4.03 45.14 40.60
N GLN A 92 2.75 44.79 40.68
CA GLN A 92 2.13 44.30 41.92
C GLN A 92 2.80 43.02 42.45
N ILE A 93 3.22 42.13 41.56
CA ILE A 93 3.94 40.92 41.94
C ILE A 93 5.35 41.25 42.44
N VAL A 94 6.05 42.18 41.79
CA VAL A 94 7.37 42.65 42.22
C VAL A 94 7.29 43.26 43.62
N ASP A 95 6.33 44.14 43.87
CA ASP A 95 6.15 44.79 45.18
C ASP A 95 5.86 43.75 46.28
N SER A 96 5.02 42.74 45.99
CA SER A 96 4.76 41.64 46.93
C SER A 96 6.00 40.80 47.25
N ILE A 97 6.88 40.58 46.27
CA ILE A 97 8.16 39.88 46.48
C ILE A 97 9.08 40.72 47.35
N VAL A 98 9.18 42.03 47.08
CA VAL A 98 10.02 42.96 47.86
C VAL A 98 9.56 43.02 49.32
N GLU A 99 8.25 43.16 49.58
CA GLU A 99 7.71 43.12 50.95
C GLU A 99 8.04 41.83 51.71
N ARG A 100 8.11 40.70 51.00
CA ARG A 100 8.47 39.39 51.58
C ARG A 100 9.95 39.24 51.91
N ILE A 101 10.83 39.96 51.21
CA ILE A 101 12.29 39.91 51.42
C ILE A 101 12.74 40.94 52.47
N VAL A 102 12.05 42.07 52.54
CA VAL A 102 12.39 43.18 53.44
C VAL A 102 11.87 42.96 54.87
N ASN A 103 10.83 42.12 55.06
CA ASN A 103 10.46 41.57 56.38
C ASN A 103 11.39 40.45 56.83
#